data_AF-A0A8H4SRW0-F1
#
_entry.id   AF-A0A8H4SRW0-F1
#
_cell.length_a   1.000
_cell.length_b   1.000
_cell.length_c   1.000
_cell.angle_alpha   90.00
_cell.angle_beta   90.00
_cell.angle_gamma   90.00
#
_symmetry.space_group_name_H-M   'P 1'
#
loop_
_entity.id
_entity.type
_entity.pdbx_description
1 polymer ?
#
loop_
_entity_poly.entity_id
_entity_poly.type
_entity_poly.pdbx_seq_one_letter_code
_entity_poly.pdbx_strand_id
1 'polypeptide(L)'
;MLADLIHHVRDHLTRNQIRKTVEVYTKNLHDEFPGTSFQTMSAKLLLNMAEKISKLEDKQDARYYLIMILDAIGDKFAAMNYQFDNAVKVSRANKERTDSTPENYLSDRDSPPDWDEIDIFTAVPIKTSNPRDRGGDPVSDNLFLFKNLINGLKNIFHQLKNCNPTHIQIDPSNTPINWPEVSYGYNAEEVTVIKKLFHEGARVFRYYGVDQPAPDVNYSSSFEYLA
;
A
#
# COMPACT_ATOMS: atom_id res chain seq x y z
N MET A 1 -20.17 -0.11 5.55
CA MET A 1 -21.45 0.61 5.35
C MET A 1 -21.29 1.86 4.47
N LEU A 2 -20.56 2.91 4.90
CA LEU A 2 -20.41 4.11 4.06
C LEU A 2 -19.62 3.84 2.76
N ALA A 3 -18.52 3.06 2.86
CA ALA A 3 -17.73 2.68 1.68
C ALA A 3 -18.57 1.89 0.67
N ASP A 4 -19.38 0.95 1.17
CA ASP A 4 -20.27 0.14 0.34
C ASP A 4 -21.35 1.01 -0.31
N LEU A 5 -21.95 1.94 0.43
CA LEU A 5 -22.91 2.89 -0.13
C LEU A 5 -22.29 3.70 -1.27
N ILE A 6 -21.11 4.29 -1.03
CA ILE A 6 -20.37 5.07 -2.05
C ILE A 6 -20.08 4.21 -3.27
N HIS A 7 -19.69 2.94 -3.09
CA HIS A 7 -19.44 2.02 -4.19
C HIS A 7 -20.70 1.77 -5.06
N HIS A 8 -21.88 1.66 -4.44
CA HIS A 8 -23.14 1.42 -5.13
C HIS A 8 -23.68 2.68 -5.83
N VAL A 9 -23.54 3.85 -5.20
CA VAL A 9 -24.06 5.12 -5.75
C VAL A 9 -23.02 5.87 -6.60
N ARG A 10 -21.86 5.25 -6.88
CA ARG A 10 -20.70 5.91 -7.49
C ARG A 10 -21.01 6.63 -8.81
N ASP A 11 -22.02 6.17 -9.55
CA ASP A 11 -22.45 6.72 -10.84
C ASP A 11 -23.24 8.03 -10.71
N HIS A 12 -23.72 8.33 -9.50
CA HIS A 12 -24.49 9.52 -9.18
C HIS A 12 -23.70 10.52 -8.33
N LEU A 13 -22.41 10.27 -8.09
CA LEU A 13 -21.58 11.16 -7.28
C LEU A 13 -21.19 12.41 -8.06
N THR A 14 -21.45 13.56 -7.45
CA THR A 14 -20.97 14.85 -7.94
C THR A 14 -19.46 14.98 -7.75
N ARG A 15 -18.81 15.87 -8.53
CA ARG A 15 -17.38 16.19 -8.37
C ARG A 15 -16.98 16.48 -6.92
N ASN A 16 -17.75 17.30 -6.21
CA ASN A 16 -17.44 17.67 -4.83
C ASN A 16 -17.51 16.48 -3.86
N GLN A 17 -18.44 15.54 -4.09
CA GLN A 17 -18.53 14.32 -3.31
C GLN A 17 -17.36 13.37 -3.61
N ILE A 18 -16.94 13.27 -4.87
CA ILE A 18 -15.75 12.51 -5.28
C ILE A 18 -14.51 13.07 -4.57
N ARG A 19 -14.29 14.39 -4.63
CA ARG A 19 -13.17 15.05 -3.95
C ARG A 19 -13.13 14.70 -2.45
N LYS A 20 -14.24 14.91 -1.73
CA LYS A 20 -14.33 14.58 -0.30
C LYS A 20 -14.09 13.10 -0.03
N THR A 21 -14.61 12.23 -0.90
CA THR A 21 -14.40 10.78 -0.78
C THR A 21 -12.91 10.45 -0.90
N VAL A 22 -12.22 10.97 -1.92
CA VAL A 22 -10.78 10.74 -2.09
C VAL A 22 -10.00 11.28 -0.89
N GLU A 23 -10.28 12.50 -0.43
CA GLU A 23 -9.60 13.09 0.74
C GLU A 23 -9.80 12.29 2.04
N VAL A 24 -11.00 11.75 2.29
CA VAL A 24 -11.27 10.96 3.50
C VAL A 24 -10.64 9.56 3.40
N TYR A 25 -10.81 8.88 2.27
CA TYR A 25 -10.36 7.49 2.15
C TYR A 25 -8.86 7.35 1.92
N THR A 26 -8.18 8.38 1.42
CA THR A 26 -6.71 8.44 1.44
C THR A 26 -6.19 8.54 2.88
N LYS A 27 -6.79 9.40 3.72
CA LYS A 27 -6.44 9.44 5.16
C LYS A 27 -6.69 8.11 5.86
N ASN A 28 -7.84 7.47 5.59
CA ASN A 28 -8.16 6.16 6.17
C ASN A 28 -7.21 5.04 5.71
N LEU A 29 -6.58 5.17 4.53
CA LEU A 29 -5.56 4.21 4.07
C LEU A 29 -4.29 4.28 4.93
N HIS A 30 -3.95 5.46 5.42
CA HIS A 30 -2.79 5.71 6.28
C HIS A 30 -3.07 5.46 7.76
N ASP A 31 -4.33 5.48 8.18
CA ASP A 31 -4.70 5.27 9.57
C ASP A 31 -4.53 3.80 9.97
N GLU A 32 -3.68 3.55 10.98
CA GLU A 32 -3.43 2.23 11.55
C GLU A 32 -4.58 1.72 12.42
N PHE A 33 -5.45 2.61 12.88
CA PHE A 33 -6.64 2.28 13.62
C PHE A 33 -7.88 2.35 12.70
N PRO A 34 -8.80 1.38 12.72
CA PRO A 34 -8.89 0.20 13.60
C PRO A 34 -8.11 -1.03 13.12
N GLY A 35 -7.44 -0.98 11.95
CA GLY A 35 -6.58 -2.07 11.47
C GLY A 35 -6.53 -2.22 9.95
N THR A 36 -5.73 -3.17 9.47
CA THR A 36 -5.43 -3.40 8.04
C THR A 36 -6.65 -3.75 7.20
N SER A 37 -7.68 -4.35 7.80
CA SER A 37 -8.95 -4.63 7.11
C SER A 37 -9.66 -3.34 6.67
N PHE A 38 -9.64 -2.31 7.50
CA PHE A 38 -10.23 -1.00 7.19
C PHE A 38 -9.41 -0.24 6.14
N GLN A 39 -8.08 -0.32 6.22
CA GLN A 39 -7.17 0.18 5.19
C GLN A 39 -7.44 -0.52 3.84
N THR A 40 -7.63 -1.84 3.85
CA THR A 40 -7.90 -2.63 2.65
C THR A 40 -9.26 -2.29 2.02
N MET A 41 -10.28 -2.10 2.85
CA MET A 41 -11.59 -1.62 2.37
C MET A 41 -11.47 -0.25 1.72
N SER A 42 -10.71 0.66 2.34
CA SER A 42 -10.45 2.01 1.82
C SER A 42 -9.69 1.96 0.49
N ALA A 43 -8.64 1.15 0.40
CA ALA A 43 -7.90 0.90 -0.83
C ALA A 43 -8.81 0.40 -1.95
N LYS A 44 -9.62 -0.64 -1.69
CA LYS A 44 -10.56 -1.18 -2.69
C LYS A 44 -11.55 -0.12 -3.18
N LEU A 45 -12.05 0.74 -2.31
CA LEU A 45 -12.94 1.84 -2.72
C LEU A 45 -12.22 2.82 -3.64
N LEU A 46 -11.03 3.31 -3.26
CA LEU A 46 -10.23 4.26 -4.05
C LEU A 46 -9.91 3.70 -5.44
N LEU A 47 -9.51 2.42 -5.51
CA LEU A 47 -9.20 1.73 -6.76
C LEU A 47 -10.43 1.59 -7.68
N ASN A 48 -11.61 1.32 -7.12
CA ASN A 48 -12.86 1.24 -7.87
C ASN A 48 -13.36 2.63 -8.34
N MET A 49 -13.07 3.68 -7.57
CA MET A 49 -13.45 5.05 -7.93
C MET A 49 -12.66 5.59 -9.13
N ALA A 50 -11.49 5.03 -9.45
CA ALA A 50 -10.65 5.48 -10.55
C ALA A 50 -11.39 5.58 -11.90
N GLU A 51 -12.27 4.61 -12.19
CA GLU A 51 -13.05 4.59 -13.44
C GLU A 51 -14.12 5.70 -13.49
N LYS A 52 -14.64 6.13 -12.33
CA LYS A 52 -15.60 7.22 -12.24
C LYS A 52 -14.91 8.58 -12.29
N ILE A 53 -13.75 8.68 -11.64
CA ILE A 53 -12.91 9.87 -11.68
C ILE A 53 -12.50 10.19 -13.13
N SER A 54 -12.08 9.20 -13.92
CA SER A 54 -11.69 9.42 -15.32
C SER A 54 -12.83 9.91 -16.24
N LYS A 55 -14.08 9.67 -15.83
CA LYS A 55 -15.30 10.10 -16.55
C LYS A 55 -15.73 11.53 -16.21
N LEU A 56 -15.10 12.20 -15.24
CA LEU A 56 -15.37 13.62 -14.97
C LEU A 56 -15.13 14.47 -16.22
N GLU A 57 -15.95 15.51 -16.40
CA GLU A 57 -15.87 16.41 -17.56
C GLU A 57 -14.53 17.15 -17.59
N ASP A 58 -14.12 17.69 -16.45
CA ASP A 58 -12.83 18.33 -16.30
C ASP A 58 -11.74 17.28 -16.03
N LYS A 59 -10.90 17.10 -17.05
CA LYS A 59 -9.80 16.13 -17.04
C LYS A 59 -8.62 16.54 -16.16
N GLN A 60 -8.46 17.84 -15.85
CA GLN A 60 -7.38 18.31 -14.98
C GLN A 60 -7.66 17.88 -13.54
N ASP A 61 -8.87 18.12 -13.05
CA ASP A 61 -9.31 17.64 -11.73
C ASP A 61 -9.27 16.12 -11.64
N ALA A 62 -9.75 15.42 -12.68
CA ALA A 62 -9.72 13.95 -12.72
C ALA A 62 -8.29 13.41 -12.57
N ARG A 63 -7.35 13.98 -13.33
CA ARG A 63 -5.93 13.65 -13.24
C ARG A 63 -5.39 13.91 -11.84
N TYR A 64 -5.66 15.09 -11.29
CA TYR A 64 -5.24 15.47 -9.94
C TYR A 64 -5.71 14.45 -8.88
N TYR A 65 -6.99 14.05 -8.91
CA TYR A 65 -7.51 13.05 -7.97
C TYR A 65 -6.86 11.67 -8.16
N LEU A 66 -6.61 11.23 -9.41
CA LEU A 66 -5.91 9.96 -9.66
C LEU A 66 -4.46 9.99 -9.15
N ILE A 67 -3.75 11.09 -9.36
CA ILE A 67 -2.38 11.27 -8.85
C ILE A 67 -2.38 11.29 -7.32
N MET A 68 -3.33 11.97 -6.69
CA MET A 68 -3.47 11.99 -5.22
C MET A 68 -3.67 10.58 -4.64
N ILE A 69 -4.43 9.72 -5.33
CA ILE A 69 -4.56 8.32 -4.94
C ILE A 69 -3.22 7.59 -5.09
N LEU A 70 -2.50 7.77 -6.20
CA LEU A 70 -1.18 7.16 -6.39
C LEU A 70 -0.18 7.60 -5.33
N ASP A 71 -0.22 8.88 -4.94
CA ASP A 71 0.65 9.45 -3.92
C ASP A 71 0.40 8.82 -2.54
N ALA A 72 -0.87 8.72 -2.15
CA ALA A 72 -1.29 8.03 -0.93
C ALA A 72 -0.89 6.55 -0.93
N ILE A 73 -0.98 5.85 -2.08
CA ILE A 73 -0.49 4.46 -2.18
C ILE A 73 1.03 4.41 -1.97
N GLY A 74 1.78 5.35 -2.56
CA GLY A 74 3.23 5.46 -2.38
C GLY A 74 3.62 5.70 -0.92
N ASP A 75 2.92 6.60 -0.23
CA ASP A 75 3.14 6.86 1.20
C ASP A 75 2.78 5.65 2.07
N LYS A 76 1.76 4.88 1.68
CA LYS A 76 1.40 3.65 2.40
C LYS A 76 2.50 2.61 2.24
N PHE A 77 3.09 2.46 1.05
CA PHE A 77 4.25 1.57 0.86
C PHE A 77 5.45 2.04 1.69
N ALA A 78 5.72 3.34 1.77
CA ALA A 78 6.77 3.88 2.62
C ALA A 78 6.54 3.54 4.11
N ALA A 79 5.31 3.72 4.61
CA ALA A 79 4.94 3.35 5.97
C ALA A 79 5.10 1.85 6.24
N MET A 80 4.64 1.00 5.32
CA MET A 80 4.83 -0.45 5.40
C MET A 80 6.31 -0.85 5.41
N ASN A 81 7.15 -0.11 4.69
CA ASN A 81 8.58 -0.32 4.71
C ASN A 81 9.21 0.11 6.04
N TYR A 82 8.80 1.25 6.57
CA TYR A 82 9.27 1.71 7.88
C TYR A 82 8.95 0.69 8.98
N GLN A 83 7.78 0.04 8.91
CA GLN A 83 7.31 -0.92 9.92
C GLN A 83 7.74 -2.37 9.68
N PHE A 84 8.53 -2.66 8.65
CA PHE A 84 8.84 -4.02 8.24
C PHE A 84 9.49 -4.85 9.35
N ASP A 85 10.54 -4.32 9.98
CA ASP A 85 11.30 -5.07 10.99
C ASP A 85 10.42 -5.39 12.21
N ASN A 86 9.60 -4.44 12.64
CA ASN A 86 8.64 -4.68 13.73
C ASN A 86 7.55 -5.68 13.32
N ALA A 87 7.01 -5.59 12.10
CA ALA A 87 6.03 -6.55 11.61
C ALA A 87 6.59 -7.99 11.60
N VAL A 88 7.85 -8.17 11.17
CA VAL A 88 8.53 -9.48 11.20
C VAL A 88 8.77 -9.94 12.63
N LYS A 89 9.20 -9.04 13.53
CA LYS A 89 9.41 -9.34 14.96
C LYS A 89 8.13 -9.84 15.62
N VAL A 90 7.02 -9.11 15.43
CA VAL A 90 5.70 -9.48 15.97
C VAL A 90 5.20 -10.79 15.36
N SER A 91 5.35 -10.98 14.06
CA SER A 91 4.99 -12.23 13.37
C SER A 91 5.72 -13.44 13.96
N ARG A 92 7.05 -13.33 14.15
CA ARG A 92 7.87 -14.38 14.74
C ARG A 92 7.46 -14.67 16.18
N ALA A 93 7.29 -13.63 17.00
CA ALA A 93 6.85 -13.78 18.39
C ALA A 93 5.47 -14.44 18.49
N ASN A 94 4.54 -14.14 17.58
CA ASN A 94 3.24 -14.79 17.52
C ASN A 94 3.33 -16.27 17.09
N LYS A 95 4.27 -16.63 16.21
CA LYS A 95 4.51 -18.04 15.81
C LYS A 95 5.13 -18.87 16.95
N GLU A 96 6.00 -18.27 17.76
CA GLU A 96 6.65 -18.93 18.90
C GLU A 96 5.74 -19.06 20.13
N ARG A 97 4.75 -18.18 20.28
CA ARG A 97 3.74 -18.23 21.35
C ARG A 97 2.67 -19.28 21.02
N THR A 98 2.94 -20.53 21.38
CA THR A 98 1.91 -21.58 21.45
C THR A 98 0.82 -21.20 22.47
N ASP A 99 -0.43 -21.62 22.24
CA ASP A 99 -1.62 -21.31 23.07
C ASP A 99 -1.52 -21.64 24.58
N SER A 100 -0.41 -22.21 25.03
CA SER A 100 -0.16 -22.72 26.39
C SER A 100 0.69 -21.81 27.28
N THR A 101 1.21 -20.66 26.81
CA THR A 101 1.93 -19.72 27.68
C THR A 101 0.97 -18.80 28.45
N PRO A 102 1.02 -18.75 29.79
CA PRO A 102 0.17 -17.87 30.58
C PRO A 102 0.44 -16.39 30.28
N GLU A 103 -0.62 -15.58 30.21
CA GLU A 103 -0.53 -14.14 29.96
C GLU A 103 0.11 -13.40 31.15
N ASN A 104 1.44 -13.33 31.16
CA ASN A 104 2.13 -12.38 32.02
C ASN A 104 2.09 -11.01 31.33
N TYR A 105 1.27 -10.11 31.87
CA TYR A 105 1.21 -8.70 31.49
C TYR A 105 2.44 -7.90 31.92
N LEU A 106 3.29 -8.52 32.74
CA LEU A 106 4.55 -7.98 33.20
C LEU A 106 5.68 -8.54 32.33
N SER A 107 6.49 -7.64 31.76
CA SER A 107 7.72 -8.01 31.07
C SER A 107 8.63 -8.78 32.02
N ASP A 108 9.19 -9.88 31.55
CA ASP A 108 10.23 -10.60 32.29
C ASP A 108 11.44 -9.67 32.47
N ARG A 109 11.91 -9.54 33.71
CA ARG A 109 13.04 -8.66 34.05
C ARG A 109 14.37 -9.26 33.61
N ASP A 110 14.43 -10.58 33.48
CA ASP A 110 15.65 -11.30 33.10
C ASP A 110 15.78 -11.43 31.58
N SER A 111 14.68 -11.25 30.83
CA SER A 111 14.64 -11.25 29.37
C SER A 111 13.75 -10.13 28.80
N PRO A 112 14.20 -8.85 28.86
CA PRO A 112 13.41 -7.75 28.34
C PRO A 112 13.19 -7.92 26.81
N PRO A 113 11.98 -7.65 26.29
CA PRO A 113 11.75 -7.59 24.85
C PRO A 113 12.68 -6.58 24.17
N ASP A 114 13.03 -6.83 22.91
CA ASP A 114 13.78 -5.88 22.09
C ASP A 114 12.85 -4.71 21.71
N TRP A 115 12.81 -3.69 22.55
CA TRP A 115 11.98 -2.50 22.37
C TRP A 115 12.60 -1.60 21.31
N ASP A 116 11.89 -1.40 20.20
CA ASP A 116 12.26 -0.42 19.18
C ASP A 116 11.45 0.89 19.33
N GLU A 117 11.78 1.90 18.52
CA GLU A 117 11.08 3.21 18.54
C GLU A 117 9.58 3.09 18.23
N ILE A 118 9.13 1.98 17.65
CA ILE A 118 7.75 1.74 17.21
C ILE A 118 6.94 1.05 18.33
N ASP A 119 7.60 0.42 19.30
CA ASP A 119 6.97 -0.34 20.38
C ASP A 119 6.56 0.47 21.61
N ILE A 120 6.72 1.79 21.59
CA ILE A 120 6.34 2.66 22.72
C ILE A 120 4.89 2.41 23.14
N PHE A 121 4.00 2.16 22.17
CA PHE A 121 2.58 1.91 22.41
C PHE A 121 2.27 0.48 22.88
N THR A 122 3.17 -0.48 22.69
CA THR A 122 3.01 -1.85 23.22
C THR A 122 3.58 -1.97 24.64
N ALA A 123 4.47 -1.07 25.03
CA ALA A 123 5.07 -0.97 26.37
C ALA A 123 4.18 -0.26 27.41
N VAL A 124 3.02 0.28 27.04
CA VAL A 124 2.14 0.99 27.97
C VAL A 124 1.57 0.06 29.05
N PRO A 125 1.51 0.50 30.33
CA PRO A 125 1.12 -0.37 31.45
C PRO A 125 -0.36 -0.77 31.41
N ILE A 126 -1.22 0.06 30.81
CA ILE A 126 -2.64 -0.21 30.64
C ILE A 126 -2.91 -0.48 29.16
N LYS A 127 -3.14 -1.74 28.82
CA LYS A 127 -3.54 -2.14 27.47
C LYS A 127 -5.05 -1.90 27.32
N THR A 128 -5.42 -0.92 26.49
CA THR A 128 -6.83 -0.59 26.18
C THR A 128 -7.45 -1.52 25.14
N SER A 129 -6.63 -2.32 24.45
CA SER A 129 -7.05 -3.32 23.47
C SER A 129 -6.19 -4.58 23.64
N ASN A 130 -6.80 -5.74 23.45
CA ASN A 130 -6.06 -6.99 23.51
C ASN A 130 -5.23 -7.15 22.22
N PRO A 131 -3.91 -7.39 22.28
CA PRO A 131 -3.12 -7.70 21.09
C PRO A 131 -3.66 -8.89 20.29
N ARG A 132 -4.35 -9.83 20.96
CA ARG A 132 -5.02 -10.97 20.30
C ARG A 132 -6.28 -10.56 19.53
N ASP A 133 -6.97 -9.48 19.92
CA ASP A 133 -8.15 -8.97 19.19
C ASP A 133 -7.79 -8.31 17.85
N ARG A 134 -6.51 -7.97 17.63
CA ARG A 134 -6.01 -7.52 16.32
C ARG A 134 -5.90 -8.66 15.29
N GLY A 135 -6.06 -9.92 15.71
CA GLY A 135 -6.54 -11.06 14.91
C GLY A 135 -5.75 -11.54 13.69
N GLY A 136 -4.71 -10.85 13.25
CA GLY A 136 -3.97 -11.18 12.04
C GLY A 136 -2.46 -11.22 12.25
N ASP A 137 -1.79 -12.05 11.45
CA ASP A 137 -0.34 -12.00 11.33
C ASP A 137 0.03 -10.74 10.50
N PRO A 138 0.78 -9.77 11.07
CA PRO A 138 1.02 -8.48 10.42
C PRO A 138 1.73 -8.61 9.06
N VAL A 139 2.58 -9.63 8.89
CA VAL A 139 3.24 -9.92 7.60
C VAL A 139 2.22 -10.36 6.56
N SER A 140 1.35 -11.31 6.90
CA SER A 140 0.28 -11.77 6.02
C SER A 140 -0.72 -10.68 5.64
N ASP A 141 -1.09 -9.82 6.59
CA ASP A 141 -2.02 -8.71 6.39
C ASP A 141 -1.42 -7.64 5.47
N ASN A 142 -0.15 -7.29 5.70
CA ASN A 142 0.59 -6.36 4.85
C ASN A 142 0.77 -6.91 3.44
N LEU A 143 1.06 -8.20 3.27
CA LEU A 143 1.11 -8.86 1.97
C LEU A 143 -0.25 -8.81 1.25
N PHE A 144 -1.34 -9.05 1.98
CA PHE A 144 -2.68 -8.97 1.42
C PHE A 144 -3.01 -7.55 0.94
N LEU A 145 -2.75 -6.53 1.77
CA LEU A 145 -2.95 -5.13 1.39
C LEU A 145 -2.09 -4.76 0.18
N PHE A 146 -0.81 -5.13 0.18
CA PHE A 146 0.11 -4.87 -0.93
C PHE A 146 -0.39 -5.47 -2.24
N LYS A 147 -0.80 -6.74 -2.23
CA LYS A 147 -1.37 -7.41 -3.41
C LYS A 147 -2.59 -6.67 -3.95
N ASN A 148 -3.51 -6.26 -3.07
CA ASN A 148 -4.70 -5.50 -3.48
C ASN A 148 -4.31 -4.17 -4.14
N LEU A 149 -3.36 -3.44 -3.56
CA LEU A 149 -2.88 -2.15 -4.08
C LEU A 149 -2.20 -2.31 -5.45
N ILE A 150 -1.25 -3.23 -5.59
CA ILE A 150 -0.52 -3.48 -6.85
C ILE A 150 -1.47 -3.88 -7.98
N ASN A 151 -2.41 -4.80 -7.71
CA ASN A 151 -3.39 -5.21 -8.71
C ASN A 151 -4.28 -4.03 -9.16
N GLY A 152 -4.60 -3.11 -8.25
CA GLY A 152 -5.35 -1.90 -8.53
C GLY A 152 -4.58 -0.84 -9.33
N LEU A 153 -3.26 -0.74 -9.14
CA LEU A 153 -2.43 0.27 -9.83
C LEU A 153 -2.55 0.18 -11.35
N LYS A 154 -2.60 -1.04 -11.90
CA LYS A 154 -2.78 -1.24 -13.35
C LYS A 154 -4.05 -0.55 -13.86
N ASN A 155 -5.14 -0.65 -13.11
CA ASN A 155 -6.39 0.03 -13.46
C ASN A 155 -6.22 1.55 -13.40
N ILE A 156 -5.59 2.09 -12.34
CA ILE A 156 -5.38 3.54 -12.24
C ILE A 156 -4.58 4.09 -13.42
N PHE A 157 -3.45 3.46 -13.77
CA PHE A 157 -2.64 3.88 -14.91
C PHE A 157 -3.41 3.79 -16.23
N HIS A 158 -4.26 2.76 -16.39
CA HIS A 158 -5.13 2.64 -17.55
C HIS A 158 -6.17 3.75 -17.60
N GLN A 159 -6.73 4.18 -16.47
CA GLN A 159 -7.69 5.29 -16.41
C GLN A 159 -7.01 6.64 -16.62
N LEU A 160 -5.75 6.79 -16.20
CA LEU A 160 -4.99 8.04 -16.29
C LEU A 160 -4.77 8.50 -17.73
N LYS A 161 -4.69 7.58 -18.70
CA LYS A 161 -4.61 7.91 -20.13
C LYS A 161 -5.83 8.70 -20.62
N ASN A 162 -7.01 8.47 -20.03
CA ASN A 162 -8.24 9.16 -20.37
C ASN A 162 -8.27 10.61 -19.82
N CYS A 163 -7.25 10.97 -19.02
CA CYS A 163 -7.05 12.29 -18.43
C CYS A 163 -5.78 12.96 -18.96
N ASN A 164 -5.34 12.60 -20.17
CA ASN A 164 -4.20 13.24 -20.82
C ASN A 164 -4.50 14.73 -21.10
N PRO A 165 -3.51 15.63 -20.91
CA PRO A 165 -3.69 17.05 -21.14
C PRO A 165 -3.88 17.37 -22.62
N THR A 166 -4.92 18.15 -22.93
CA THR A 166 -5.25 18.55 -24.31
C THR A 166 -4.35 19.65 -24.87
N HIS A 167 -3.62 20.37 -24.00
CA HIS A 167 -2.74 21.47 -24.42
C HIS A 167 -1.41 20.98 -25.03
N ILE A 168 -1.05 19.71 -24.82
CA ILE A 168 0.19 19.13 -25.36
C ILE A 168 -0.15 18.51 -26.72
N GLN A 169 0.22 19.21 -27.79
CA GLN A 169 0.09 18.69 -29.15
C GLN A 169 1.39 17.97 -29.54
N ILE A 170 1.29 16.66 -29.73
CA ILE A 170 2.41 15.82 -30.17
C ILE A 170 2.16 15.46 -31.62
N ASP A 171 3.17 15.67 -32.47
CA ASP A 171 3.11 15.31 -33.88
C ASP A 171 2.91 13.79 -34.03
N PRO A 172 1.79 13.32 -34.62
CA PRO A 172 1.49 11.90 -34.77
C PRO A 172 2.56 11.13 -35.54
N SER A 173 3.31 11.81 -36.43
CA SER A 173 4.38 11.17 -37.23
C SER A 173 5.58 10.71 -36.41
N ASN A 174 5.80 11.30 -35.24
CA ASN A 174 6.90 10.97 -34.33
C ASN A 174 6.47 10.03 -33.19
N THR A 175 5.22 9.59 -33.17
CA THR A 175 4.69 8.77 -32.07
C THR A 175 4.60 7.28 -32.46
N PRO A 176 4.93 6.36 -31.52
CA PRO A 176 4.68 4.93 -31.71
C PRO A 176 3.20 4.61 -31.92
N ILE A 177 2.90 3.47 -32.55
CA ILE A 177 1.53 3.02 -32.86
C ILE A 177 0.66 2.93 -31.59
N ASN A 178 1.25 2.58 -30.44
CA ASN A 178 0.55 2.42 -29.17
C ASN A 178 0.44 3.73 -28.35
N TRP A 179 0.81 4.88 -28.91
CA TRP A 179 0.76 6.17 -28.20
C TRP A 179 -0.60 6.52 -27.58
N PRO A 180 -1.75 6.27 -28.24
CA PRO A 180 -3.06 6.55 -27.65
C PRO A 180 -3.39 5.73 -26.39
N GLU A 181 -2.66 4.64 -26.15
CA GLU A 181 -2.86 3.78 -24.98
C GLU A 181 -2.05 4.25 -23.76
N VAL A 182 -1.18 5.24 -23.95
CA VAL A 182 -0.20 5.70 -22.96
C VAL A 182 -0.68 6.99 -22.30
N SER A 183 -0.46 7.09 -21.00
CA SER A 183 -0.63 8.35 -20.29
C SER A 183 0.62 9.23 -20.46
N TYR A 184 0.43 10.52 -20.74
CA TYR A 184 1.53 11.46 -20.95
C TYR A 184 1.25 12.83 -20.30
N GLY A 185 2.22 13.74 -20.42
CA GLY A 185 2.09 15.12 -19.93
C GLY A 185 2.27 15.25 -18.43
N TYR A 186 3.19 14.47 -17.86
CA TYR A 186 3.48 14.52 -16.43
C TYR A 186 4.28 15.76 -16.04
N ASN A 187 3.86 16.41 -14.95
CA ASN A 187 4.63 17.49 -14.34
C ASN A 187 5.70 16.93 -13.36
N ALA A 188 6.57 17.79 -12.83
CA ALA A 188 7.66 17.37 -11.94
C ALA A 188 7.18 16.72 -10.64
N GLU A 189 6.07 17.18 -10.07
CA GLU A 189 5.48 16.63 -8.85
C GLU A 189 4.91 15.23 -9.12
N GLU A 190 4.17 15.06 -10.21
CA GLU A 190 3.61 13.77 -10.61
C GLU A 190 4.70 12.73 -10.92
N VAL A 191 5.81 13.14 -11.56
CA VAL A 191 6.96 12.25 -11.77
C VAL A 191 7.58 11.83 -10.43
N THR A 192 7.61 12.74 -9.45
CA THR A 192 8.09 12.42 -8.10
C THR A 192 7.20 11.38 -7.43
N VAL A 193 5.88 11.49 -7.58
CA VAL A 193 4.91 10.49 -7.10
C VAL A 193 5.18 9.13 -7.74
N ILE A 194 5.35 9.07 -9.06
CA ILE A 194 5.61 7.81 -9.78
C ILE A 194 6.94 7.18 -9.33
N LYS A 195 7.98 8.01 -9.16
CA LYS A 195 9.28 7.55 -8.67
C LYS A 195 9.17 6.98 -7.26
N LYS A 196 8.48 7.67 -6.34
CA LYS A 196 8.22 7.20 -4.98
C LYS A 196 7.46 5.87 -4.99
N LEU A 197 6.37 5.79 -5.76
CA LEU A 197 5.57 4.59 -5.92
C LEU A 197 6.40 3.38 -6.39
N PHE A 198 7.30 3.59 -7.36
CA PHE A 198 8.18 2.54 -7.86
C PHE A 198 9.20 2.10 -6.81
N HIS A 199 9.93 3.02 -6.20
CA HIS A 199 10.97 2.68 -5.23
C HIS A 199 10.40 2.02 -3.97
N GLU A 200 9.34 2.60 -3.40
CA GLU A 200 8.72 2.06 -2.20
C GLU A 200 7.97 0.77 -2.50
N GLY A 201 7.27 0.69 -3.63
CA GLY A 201 6.60 -0.54 -4.07
C GLY A 201 7.57 -1.69 -4.30
N ALA A 202 8.73 -1.44 -4.92
CA ALA A 202 9.78 -2.44 -5.11
C ALA A 202 10.34 -2.94 -3.76
N ARG A 203 10.53 -2.05 -2.78
CA ARG A 203 11.00 -2.42 -1.44
C ARG A 203 10.02 -3.29 -0.68
N VAL A 204 8.71 -3.08 -0.82
CA VAL A 204 7.68 -3.89 -0.13
C VAL A 204 7.72 -5.36 -0.55
N PHE A 205 8.30 -5.72 -1.71
CA PHE A 205 8.47 -7.13 -2.10
C PHE A 205 9.28 -7.97 -1.10
N ARG A 206 10.10 -7.34 -0.23
CA ARG A 206 10.82 -8.06 0.83
C ARG A 206 9.92 -8.82 1.80
N TYR A 207 8.65 -8.43 1.92
CA TYR A 207 7.65 -9.19 2.70
C TYR A 207 7.45 -10.62 2.18
N TYR A 208 7.65 -10.89 0.88
CA TYR A 208 7.57 -12.26 0.34
C TYR A 208 8.77 -13.13 0.71
N GLY A 209 9.91 -12.51 1.09
CA GLY A 209 11.12 -13.22 1.48
C GLY A 209 11.15 -13.63 2.95
N VAL A 210 10.18 -13.19 3.77
CA VAL A 210 10.18 -13.43 5.23
C VAL A 210 10.03 -14.91 5.57
N ASP A 211 9.21 -15.64 4.81
CA ASP A 211 8.99 -17.08 5.00
C ASP A 211 9.85 -17.96 4.07
N GLN A 212 10.67 -17.36 3.20
CA GLN A 212 11.58 -18.13 2.36
C GLN A 212 12.79 -18.57 3.20
N PRO A 213 13.15 -19.88 3.21
CA PRO A 213 14.43 -20.27 3.75
C PRO A 213 15.52 -19.51 3.00
N ALA A 214 16.56 -19.07 3.72
CA ALA A 214 17.70 -18.42 3.10
C ALA A 214 18.13 -19.27 1.89
N PRO A 215 18.29 -18.69 0.69
CA PRO A 215 18.73 -19.46 -0.45
C PRO A 215 20.03 -20.14 -0.06
N ASP A 216 20.12 -21.47 -0.22
CA ASP A 216 21.36 -22.19 -0.07
C ASP A 216 22.36 -21.55 -1.03
N VAL A 217 23.25 -20.72 -0.48
CA VAL A 217 24.35 -20.14 -1.22
C VAL A 217 25.32 -21.29 -1.42
N ASN A 218 25.04 -22.12 -2.42
CA ASN A 218 26.00 -23.08 -2.93
C ASN A 218 27.11 -22.21 -3.54
N TYR A 219 28.14 -21.97 -2.76
CA TYR A 219 29.43 -21.49 -3.25
C TYR A 219 30.03 -22.60 -4.11
N SER A 220 29.45 -22.85 -5.29
CA SER A 220 30.20 -23.51 -6.36
C SER A 220 31.27 -22.51 -6.78
N SER A 221 32.43 -22.62 -6.14
CA SER A 221 33.60 -21.92 -6.60
C SER A 221 33.80 -22.29 -8.07
N SER A 222 34.11 -21.33 -8.93
CA SER A 222 34.29 -21.54 -10.38
C SER A 222 35.35 -22.60 -10.73
N PHE A 223 36.05 -23.13 -9.74
CA PHE A 223 37.02 -24.21 -9.85
C PHE A 223 36.40 -25.61 -10.04
N GLU A 224 35.15 -25.86 -9.62
CA GLU A 224 34.50 -27.18 -9.78
C GLU A 224 34.03 -27.46 -11.22
N TYR A 225 33.93 -26.44 -12.08
CA TYR A 225 33.51 -26.60 -13.48
C TYR A 225 34.66 -26.92 -14.45
N LEU A 226 35.90 -27.01 -13.97
CA LEU A 226 37.10 -27.26 -14.79
C LEU A 226 37.78 -28.61 -14.51
N ALA A 227 37.16 -29.50 -13.71
CA ALA A 227 37.67 -30.84 -13.42
C ALA A 227 36.93 -31.93 -14.21
#